data_AF-A0A1V6IJC4-F1
#
_entry.id   AF-A0A1V6IJC4-F1
#
_cell.length_a   1.000
_cell.length_b   1.000
_cell.length_c   1.000
_cell.angle_alpha   90.00
_cell.angle_beta   90.00
_cell.angle_gamma   90.00
#
_symmetry.space_group_name_H-M   'P 1'
#
loop_
_entity.id
_entity.type
_entity.pdbx_description
1 polymer ?
#
loop_
_entity_poly.entity_id
_entity_poly.type
_entity_poly.pdbx_seq_one_letter_code
_entity_poly.pdbx_strand_id
1 'polypeptide(L)'
;MDKLNSAVQALTAELARDPRVIEFKRLTALISEDPYLQKAEKRLKELQQLLTQNVSKKEVHQQYKEEYIILKNDVESHPYIINFNTLKAEIEALLYSLKKVIE
;
A
#
# COMPACT_ATOMS: atom_id res chain seq x y z
N MET A 1 -26.43 -13.65 -21.43
CA MET A 1 -25.41 -12.91 -20.68
C MET A 1 -25.38 -11.50 -21.23
N ASP A 2 -25.46 -10.52 -20.35
CA ASP A 2 -25.70 -9.11 -20.69
C ASP A 2 -24.54 -8.50 -21.50
N LYS A 3 -24.85 -7.65 -22.49
CA LYS A 3 -23.82 -6.98 -23.30
C LYS A 3 -22.87 -6.16 -22.43
N LEU A 4 -23.40 -5.59 -21.36
CA LEU A 4 -22.65 -4.87 -20.33
C LEU A 4 -21.63 -5.77 -19.62
N ASN A 5 -22.04 -6.97 -19.19
CA ASN A 5 -21.14 -7.91 -18.52
C ASN A 5 -20.00 -8.35 -19.42
N SER A 6 -20.27 -8.53 -20.72
CA SER A 6 -19.25 -8.90 -21.70
C SER A 6 -18.23 -7.76 -21.92
N ALA A 7 -18.69 -6.50 -21.96
CA ALA A 7 -17.81 -5.33 -22.09
C ALA A 7 -16.93 -5.11 -20.85
N VAL A 8 -17.48 -5.28 -19.65
CA VAL A 8 -16.72 -5.18 -18.39
C VAL A 8 -15.66 -6.28 -18.30
N GLN A 9 -15.98 -7.51 -18.71
CA GLN A 9 -15.00 -8.60 -18.77
C GLN A 9 -13.86 -8.31 -19.74
N ALA A 10 -14.16 -7.81 -20.94
CA ALA A 10 -13.15 -7.44 -21.92
C ALA A 10 -12.23 -6.31 -21.38
N LEU A 11 -12.81 -5.27 -20.78
CA LEU A 11 -12.04 -4.17 -20.19
C LEU A 11 -11.13 -4.64 -19.05
N THR A 12 -11.62 -5.54 -18.19
CA THR A 12 -10.83 -6.13 -17.10
C THR A 12 -9.66 -6.95 -17.64
N ALA A 13 -9.87 -7.71 -18.72
CA ALA A 13 -8.83 -8.50 -19.35
C ALA A 13 -7.74 -7.61 -19.99
N GLU A 14 -8.11 -6.50 -20.62
CA GLU A 14 -7.16 -5.53 -21.18
C GLU A 14 -6.40 -4.78 -20.07
N LEU A 15 -7.08 -4.34 -19.02
CA LEU A 15 -6.41 -3.75 -17.84
C LEU A 15 -5.39 -4.71 -17.21
N ALA A 16 -5.69 -6.01 -17.16
CA ALA A 16 -4.78 -7.00 -16.62
C ALA A 16 -3.46 -7.13 -17.42
N ARG A 17 -3.45 -6.68 -18.68
CA ARG A 17 -2.28 -6.65 -19.58
C ARG A 17 -1.56 -5.30 -19.58
N ASP A 18 -2.13 -4.28 -18.95
CA ASP A 18 -1.50 -2.96 -18.87
C ASP A 18 -0.16 -3.07 -18.11
N PRO A 19 0.95 -2.55 -18.67
CA PRO A 19 2.26 -2.62 -18.03
C PRO A 19 2.28 -2.09 -16.60
N ARG A 20 1.48 -1.06 -16.30
CA ARG A 20 1.37 -0.48 -14.95
C ARG A 20 0.74 -1.47 -13.98
N VAL A 21 -0.30 -2.19 -14.40
CA VAL A 21 -0.98 -3.19 -13.57
C VAL A 21 -0.08 -4.40 -13.33
N ILE A 22 0.70 -4.82 -14.34
CA ILE A 22 1.69 -5.89 -14.21
C ILE A 22 2.76 -5.49 -13.20
N GLU A 23 3.32 -4.29 -13.35
CA GLU A 23 4.36 -3.76 -12.47
C GLU A 23 3.84 -3.56 -11.03
N PHE A 24 2.58 -3.17 -10.87
CA PHE A 24 1.95 -3.03 -9.56
C PHE A 24 1.84 -4.35 -8.83
N LYS A 25 1.47 -5.43 -9.53
CA LYS A 25 1.47 -6.79 -8.98
C LYS A 25 2.87 -7.22 -8.58
N ARG A 26 3.88 -6.93 -9.41
CA ARG A 26 5.29 -7.23 -9.14
C ARG A 26 5.78 -6.52 -7.89
N LEU A 27 5.56 -5.21 -7.77
CA LEU A 27 5.93 -4.42 -6.60
C LEU A 27 5.22 -4.88 -5.33
N THR A 28 3.95 -5.27 -5.44
CA THR A 28 3.20 -5.84 -4.30
C THR A 28 3.86 -7.13 -3.80
N ALA A 29 4.29 -8.02 -4.71
CA ALA A 29 5.01 -9.23 -4.35
C ALA A 29 6.35 -8.90 -3.68
N LEU A 30 7.14 -7.99 -4.26
CA LEU A 30 8.42 -7.55 -3.70
C LEU A 30 8.27 -6.97 -2.29
N ILE A 31 7.24 -6.14 -2.05
CA ILE A 31 6.92 -5.63 -0.71
C ILE A 31 6.58 -6.77 0.24
N SER A 32 5.76 -7.72 -0.20
CA SER A 32 5.30 -8.83 0.64
C SER A 32 6.42 -9.80 1.01
N GLU A 33 7.47 -9.90 0.19
CA GLU A 33 8.61 -10.79 0.39
C GLU A 33 9.80 -10.10 1.07
N ASP A 34 9.77 -8.77 1.19
CA ASP A 34 10.86 -7.98 1.77
C ASP A 34 10.97 -8.25 3.29
N PRO A 35 12.08 -8.84 3.77
CA PRO A 35 12.24 -9.21 5.18
C PRO A 35 12.30 -8.00 6.12
N TYR A 36 12.78 -6.86 5.64
CA TYR A 36 12.82 -5.63 6.43
C TYR A 36 11.40 -5.09 6.61
N LEU A 37 10.63 -4.97 5.52
CA LEU A 37 9.24 -4.47 5.57
C LEU A 37 8.33 -5.38 6.42
N GLN A 38 8.47 -6.70 6.32
CA GLN A 38 7.72 -7.64 7.16
C GLN A 38 8.01 -7.43 8.67
N LYS A 39 9.29 -7.28 9.03
CA LYS A 39 9.69 -7.04 10.42
C LYS A 39 9.23 -5.66 10.90
N ALA A 40 9.37 -4.65 10.05
CA ALA A 40 8.96 -3.29 10.35
C ALA A 40 7.44 -3.20 10.55
N GLU A 41 6.63 -3.86 9.71
CA GLU A 41 5.17 -3.88 9.87
C GLU A 41 4.77 -4.53 11.21
N LYS A 42 5.38 -5.66 11.56
CA LYS A 42 5.13 -6.32 12.84
C LYS A 42 5.50 -5.41 14.00
N ARG A 43 6.67 -4.77 13.94
CA ARG A 43 7.14 -3.86 14.99
C ARG A 43 6.29 -2.61 15.11
N LEU A 44 5.81 -2.04 14.01
CA LEU A 44 4.87 -0.89 14.04
C LEU A 44 3.56 -1.26 14.75
N LYS A 45 3.01 -2.46 14.49
CA LYS A 45 1.82 -2.96 15.20
C LYS A 45 2.07 -3.14 16.69
N GLU A 46 3.23 -3.71 17.06
CA GLU A 46 3.64 -3.82 18.46
C GLU A 46 3.76 -2.45 19.13
N LEU A 47 4.39 -1.48 18.48
CA LEU A 47 4.55 -0.12 18.99
C LEU A 47 3.20 0.59 19.18
N GLN A 48 2.24 0.40 18.27
CA GLN A 48 0.87 0.94 18.43
C GLN A 48 0.17 0.37 19.67
N GLN A 49 0.34 -0.93 19.94
CA GLN A 49 -0.18 -1.57 21.15
C GLN A 49 0.51 -1.02 22.40
N LEU A 50 1.84 -0.91 22.38
CA LEU A 50 2.64 -0.40 23.50
C LEU A 50 2.31 1.07 23.81
N LEU A 51 2.10 1.91 22.80
CA LEU A 51 1.64 3.29 22.95
C LEU A 51 0.30 3.34 23.67
N THR A 52 -0.66 2.51 23.26
CA THR A 52 -1.98 2.44 23.89
C THR A 52 -1.88 1.98 25.35
N GLN A 53 -1.09 0.94 25.62
CA GLN A 53 -0.93 0.36 26.96
C GLN A 53 -0.19 1.30 27.94
N ASN A 54 0.70 2.15 27.44
CA ASN A 54 1.56 2.99 28.28
C ASN A 54 1.17 4.48 28.25
N VAL A 55 -0.03 4.83 27.79
CA VAL A 55 -0.49 6.23 27.67
C VAL A 55 -0.40 7.04 28.97
N SER A 56 -0.51 6.37 30.13
CA SER A 56 -0.39 7.00 31.46
C SER A 56 1.06 7.18 31.93
N LYS A 57 2.03 6.48 31.32
CA LYS A 57 3.46 6.54 31.65
C LYS A 57 4.20 7.42 30.64
N LYS A 58 4.18 8.74 30.86
CA LYS A 58 4.67 9.76 29.90
C LYS A 58 6.03 9.45 29.27
N GLU A 59 7.03 9.08 30.07
CA GLU A 59 8.40 8.81 29.57
C GLU A 59 8.44 7.59 28.65
N VAL A 60 7.85 6.49 29.08
CA VAL A 60 7.78 5.23 28.31
C VAL A 60 6.95 5.41 27.03
N HIS A 61 5.82 6.11 27.13
CA HIS A 61 5.00 6.46 25.97
C HIS A 61 5.78 7.30 24.95
N GLN A 62 6.55 8.29 25.41
CA GLN A 62 7.34 9.14 24.54
C GLN A 62 8.43 8.34 23.81
N GLN A 63 9.11 7.41 24.50
CA GLN A 63 10.10 6.53 23.87
C GLN A 63 9.48 5.68 22.75
N TYR A 64 8.35 5.02 23.02
CA TYR A 64 7.67 4.23 21.97
C TYR A 64 7.15 5.10 20.82
N LYS A 65 6.79 6.35 21.10
CA LYS A 65 6.32 7.29 20.08
C LYS A 65 7.45 7.69 19.15
N GLU A 66 8.64 7.97 19.70
CA GLU A 66 9.83 8.29 18.92
C GLU A 66 10.25 7.11 18.05
N GLU A 67 10.32 5.91 18.63
CA GLU A 67 10.63 4.69 17.88
C GLU A 67 9.62 4.45 16.75
N TYR A 68 8.32 4.63 17.02
CA TYR A 68 7.27 4.49 16.03
C TYR A 68 7.42 5.47 14.87
N ILE A 69 7.72 6.74 15.15
CA ILE A 69 7.88 7.77 14.12
C ILE A 69 9.08 7.46 13.23
N ILE A 70 10.22 7.08 13.82
CA ILE A 70 11.43 6.73 13.07
C ILE A 70 11.15 5.55 12.14
N LEU A 71 10.65 4.44 12.70
CA LEU A 71 10.37 3.23 11.92
C LEU A 71 9.31 3.48 10.84
N LYS A 72 8.30 4.30 11.12
CA LYS A 72 7.28 4.68 10.14
C LYS A 72 7.91 5.44 8.97
N ASN A 73 8.78 6.41 9.26
CA ASN A 73 9.47 7.17 8.22
C ASN A 73 10.40 6.29 7.40
N ASP A 74 11.08 5.33 8.01
CA ASP A 74 11.95 4.39 7.29
C ASP A 74 11.16 3.47 6.35
N VAL A 75 9.96 3.03 6.77
CA VAL A 75 9.05 2.27 5.89
C VAL A 75 8.51 3.16 4.77
N GLU A 76 8.07 4.38 5.08
CA GLU A 76 7.50 5.31 4.11
C GLU A 76 8.52 5.78 3.06
N SER A 77 9.81 5.82 3.43
CA SER A 77 10.92 6.16 2.55
C SER A 77 11.53 4.97 1.83
N HIS A 78 11.04 3.75 2.08
CA HIS A 78 11.54 2.55 1.42
C HIS A 78 11.27 2.60 -0.09
N PRO A 79 12.27 2.30 -0.97
CA PRO A 79 12.11 2.44 -2.42
C PRO A 79 10.90 1.69 -3.00
N TYR A 80 10.62 0.48 -2.52
CA TYR A 80 9.45 -0.28 -2.98
C TYR A 80 8.13 0.39 -2.60
N ILE A 81 8.06 1.00 -1.41
CA ILE A 81 6.86 1.69 -0.93
C ILE A 81 6.63 2.98 -1.73
N ILE A 82 7.69 3.75 -1.99
CA ILE A 82 7.64 4.95 -2.84
C ILE A 82 7.15 4.59 -4.24
N ASN A 83 7.76 3.58 -4.86
CA ASN A 83 7.40 3.14 -6.21
C ASN A 83 5.96 2.60 -6.26
N PHE A 84 5.55 1.82 -5.26
CA PHE A 84 4.19 1.32 -5.14
C PHE A 84 3.18 2.45 -5.02
N ASN A 85 3.43 3.45 -4.18
CA ASN A 85 2.53 4.58 -3.99
C ASN A 85 2.40 5.43 -5.26
N THR A 86 3.51 5.64 -5.97
CA THR A 86 3.51 6.34 -7.26
C THR A 86 2.65 5.59 -8.28
N LEU A 87 2.90 4.29 -8.43
CA LEU A 87 2.19 3.46 -9.40
C LEU A 87 0.70 3.27 -9.04
N LYS A 88 0.39 3.20 -7.74
CA LYS A 88 -0.99 3.18 -7.23
C LYS A 88 -1.75 4.42 -7.69
N ALA A 89 -1.16 5.61 -7.55
CA ALA A 89 -1.78 6.85 -7.99
C ALA A 89 -2.02 6.88 -9.51
N GLU A 90 -1.06 6.38 -10.31
CA GLU A 90 -1.21 6.25 -11.76
C GLU A 90 -2.34 5.30 -12.16
N ILE A 91 -2.46 4.15 -11.49
CA ILE A 91 -3.54 3.18 -11.73
C ILE A 91 -4.88 3.77 -11.31
N GLU A 92 -4.96 4.46 -10.18
CA GLU A 92 -6.19 5.14 -9.73
C GLU A 92 -6.65 6.20 -10.74
N ALA A 93 -5.72 6.99 -11.29
CA ALA A 93 -6.01 7.95 -12.35
C ALA A 93 -6.51 7.27 -13.63
N LEU A 94 -5.90 6.15 -14.03
CA LEU A 94 -6.35 5.33 -15.16
C LEU A 94 -7.79 4.84 -14.94
N LEU A 95 -8.06 4.21 -13.79
CA LEU A 95 -9.38 3.69 -13.46
C LEU A 95 -10.44 4.79 -13.41
N TYR A 96 -10.08 5.96 -12.89
CA TYR A 96 -10.95 7.13 -12.87
C TYR A 96 -11.27 7.64 -14.28
N SER A 97 -10.28 7.65 -15.18
CA SER A 97 -10.50 8.02 -16.59
C SER A 97 -11.44 7.04 -17.31
N LEU A 98 -11.28 5.73 -17.05
CA LEU A 98 -12.15 4.70 -17.61
C LEU A 98 -13.58 4.82 -17.07
N LYS A 99 -13.73 5.08 -15.76
CA LYS A 99 -15.03 5.33 -15.15
C LYS A 99 -15.78 6.46 -15.87
N LYS A 100 -15.10 7.58 -16.16
CA LYS A 100 -15.68 8.72 -16.88
C LYS A 100 -16.10 8.43 -18.32
N VAL A 101 -15.52 7.42 -18.96
CA VAL A 101 -15.88 7.04 -20.34
C VAL A 101 -17.09 6.11 -20.36
N ILE A 102 -17.29 5.35 -19.28
CA ILE A 102 -18.35 4.35 -19.16
C ILE A 102 -19.64 4.95 -18.59
N GLU A 103 -19.52 5.95 -17.70
CA GLU A 103 -20.62 6.76 -17.16
C GLU A 103 -21.04 7.89 -18.11
#